data_AF-A0A0B1T176-F1
#
_entry.id   AF-A0A0B1T176-F1
#
_cell.length_a   1.000
_cell.length_b   1.000
_cell.length_c   1.000
_cell.angle_alpha   90.00
_cell.angle_beta   90.00
_cell.angle_gamma   90.00
#
_symmetry.space_group_name_H-M   'P 1'
#
loop_
_entity.id
_entity.type
_entity.pdbx_description
1 polymer ?
#
loop_
_entity_poly.entity_id
_entity_poly.type
_entity_poly.pdbx_seq_one_letter_code
_entity_poly.pdbx_strand_id
1 'polypeptide(L)'
;MQQSGNDSDKKLVVTAIRPSECGFSEGKQNRSYLQLGRGCDTFGIIAHELGHALGLIHTMNRPDRDEYVTVKFRNMPKEYQAQFKKVSEADNENFGIGYDYGSIMHYRRRSPGSKNNPFMVPTDKKYGFTMGSGMISFSDISLVNELYSCKGTVAGQVRPVHI
;
A
#
# COMPACT_ATOMS: atom_id res chain seq x y z
N MET A 1 -8.67 12.28 6.02
CA MET A 1 -9.98 11.85 5.48
C MET A 1 -10.91 11.44 6.63
N GLN A 2 -11.95 12.22 6.94
CA GLN A 2 -13.06 11.75 7.75
C GLN A 2 -13.99 10.93 6.84
N GLN A 3 -14.01 9.60 7.00
CA GLN A 3 -15.09 8.79 6.44
C GLN A 3 -16.32 8.93 7.36
N SER A 4 -17.00 10.08 7.27
CA SER A 4 -18.31 10.28 7.88
C SER A 4 -19.41 9.83 6.91
N GLY A 5 -19.47 8.52 6.67
CA GLY A 5 -20.55 7.88 5.93
C GLY A 5 -20.83 6.54 6.61
N ASN A 6 -22.10 6.19 6.76
CA ASN A 6 -22.52 4.95 7.41
C ASN A 6 -21.92 3.74 6.67
N ASP A 7 -20.80 3.22 7.18
CA ASP A 7 -19.95 2.19 6.56
C ASP A 7 -20.55 0.77 6.64
N SER A 8 -21.73 0.65 7.27
CA SER A 8 -22.36 -0.63 7.61
C SER A 8 -22.80 -1.49 6.41
N ASP A 9 -22.77 -0.95 5.18
CA ASP A 9 -23.21 -1.65 3.98
C ASP A 9 -22.11 -1.86 2.92
N LYS A 10 -20.85 -1.50 3.19
CA LYS A 10 -19.76 -1.76 2.23
C LYS A 10 -19.45 -3.25 2.19
N LYS A 11 -19.50 -3.84 1.00
CA LYS A 11 -19.21 -5.27 0.79
C LYS A 11 -17.91 -5.45 0.02
N LEU A 12 -16.94 -6.11 0.65
CA LEU A 12 -15.76 -6.60 -0.05
C LEU A 12 -16.11 -7.89 -0.79
N VAL A 13 -15.88 -7.93 -2.09
CA VAL A 13 -16.14 -9.07 -2.97
C VAL A 13 -14.82 -9.63 -3.47
N VAL A 14 -14.51 -10.87 -3.09
CA VAL A 14 -13.34 -11.59 -3.60
C VAL A 14 -13.70 -12.29 -4.91
N THR A 15 -12.89 -12.12 -5.95
CA THR A 15 -13.19 -12.63 -7.29
C THR A 15 -11.95 -13.12 -8.02
N ALA A 16 -12.13 -14.03 -8.97
CA ALA A 16 -11.09 -14.58 -9.83
C ALA A 16 -11.42 -14.42 -11.33
N ILE A 17 -12.25 -13.42 -11.69
CA ILE A 17 -12.76 -13.23 -13.06
C ILE A 17 -11.62 -12.96 -14.06
N ARG A 18 -10.55 -12.27 -13.65
CA ARG A 18 -9.36 -12.02 -14.48
C ARG A 18 -8.23 -12.98 -14.10
N PRO A 19 -7.91 -13.99 -14.94
CA PRO A 19 -7.09 -15.13 -14.51
C PRO A 19 -5.64 -14.81 -14.14
N SER A 20 -5.10 -13.65 -14.53
CA SER A 20 -3.69 -13.30 -14.32
C SER A 20 -3.49 -11.94 -13.65
N GLU A 21 -4.55 -11.38 -13.06
CA GLU A 21 -4.49 -10.08 -12.38
C GLU A 21 -4.65 -10.25 -10.87
N CYS A 22 -3.82 -9.54 -10.13
CA CYS A 22 -3.98 -9.28 -8.70
C CYS A 22 -4.32 -7.79 -8.56
N GLY A 23 -5.35 -7.45 -7.78
CA GLY A 23 -5.67 -6.04 -7.59
C GLY A 23 -6.89 -5.76 -6.74
N PHE A 24 -6.88 -4.60 -6.11
CA PHE A 24 -8.03 -3.96 -5.50
C PHE A 24 -8.64 -2.91 -6.43
N SER A 25 -9.97 -2.83 -6.45
CA SER A 25 -10.68 -1.73 -7.12
C SER A 25 -11.99 -1.41 -6.45
N GLU A 26 -12.30 -0.13 -6.35
CA GLU A 26 -13.62 0.32 -5.93
C GLU A 26 -14.65 0.08 -7.03
N GLY A 27 -15.82 -0.40 -6.64
CA GLY A 27 -16.92 -0.73 -7.53
C GLY A 27 -18.14 0.16 -7.35
N LYS A 28 -19.21 -0.18 -8.05
CA LYS A 28 -20.52 0.48 -7.91
C LYS A 28 -21.31 -0.14 -6.76
N GLN A 29 -22.32 0.58 -6.26
CA GLN A 29 -23.28 0.08 -5.27
C GLN A 29 -22.63 -0.40 -3.96
N ASN A 30 -21.67 0.36 -3.43
CA ASN A 30 -21.01 0.08 -2.15
C ASN A 30 -20.26 -1.28 -2.13
N ARG A 31 -19.76 -1.72 -3.28
CA ARG A 31 -18.95 -2.94 -3.40
C ARG A 31 -17.53 -2.57 -3.78
N SER A 32 -16.58 -3.17 -3.10
CA SER A 32 -15.16 -3.12 -3.45
C SER A 32 -14.72 -4.52 -3.86
N TYR A 33 -13.78 -4.62 -4.78
CA TYR A 33 -13.41 -5.89 -5.40
C TYR A 33 -11.95 -6.21 -5.14
N LEU A 34 -11.71 -7.43 -4.67
CA LEU A 34 -10.38 -8.00 -4.50
C LEU A 34 -10.22 -9.12 -5.55
N GLN A 35 -9.48 -8.82 -6.61
CA GLN A 35 -9.24 -9.70 -7.74
C GLN A 35 -8.00 -10.54 -7.46
N LEU A 36 -8.20 -11.85 -7.30
CA LEU A 36 -7.16 -12.86 -7.04
C LEU A 36 -7.17 -13.89 -8.17
N GLY A 37 -6.50 -13.56 -9.27
CA GLY A 37 -6.21 -14.51 -10.33
C GLY A 37 -5.21 -15.60 -9.93
N ARG A 38 -4.84 -16.43 -10.89
CA ARG A 38 -3.80 -17.45 -10.75
C ARG A 38 -2.47 -16.80 -10.33
N GLY A 39 -1.88 -17.29 -9.25
CA GLY A 39 -0.61 -16.79 -8.70
C GLY A 39 -0.75 -15.61 -7.75
N CYS A 40 -1.98 -15.15 -7.47
CA CYS A 40 -2.27 -14.10 -6.48
C CYS A 40 -2.59 -14.68 -5.09
N ASP A 41 -2.55 -15.99 -4.92
CA ASP A 41 -2.97 -16.75 -3.74
C ASP A 41 -1.91 -16.82 -2.62
N THR A 42 -0.82 -16.07 -2.76
CA THR A 42 0.19 -15.95 -1.69
C THR A 42 -0.27 -14.99 -0.59
N PHE A 43 0.12 -15.27 0.65
CA PHE A 43 -0.18 -14.39 1.80
C PHE A 43 0.18 -12.92 1.53
N GLY A 44 1.38 -12.66 1.00
CA GLY A 44 1.85 -11.29 0.78
C GLY A 44 1.01 -10.51 -0.23
N ILE A 45 0.56 -11.18 -1.31
CA ILE A 45 -0.30 -10.53 -2.32
C ILE A 45 -1.68 -10.27 -1.73
N ILE A 46 -2.29 -11.26 -1.08
CA ILE A 46 -3.62 -11.10 -0.48
C ILE A 46 -3.59 -9.98 0.58
N ALA A 47 -2.57 -9.95 1.44
CA ALA A 47 -2.40 -8.92 2.45
C ALA A 47 -2.19 -7.52 1.84
N HIS A 48 -1.45 -7.41 0.72
CA HIS A 48 -1.29 -6.15 -0.02
C HIS A 48 -2.65 -5.62 -0.53
N GLU A 49 -3.44 -6.48 -1.20
CA GLU A 49 -4.73 -6.07 -1.74
C GLU A 49 -5.76 -5.76 -0.63
N LEU A 50 -5.68 -6.46 0.51
CA LEU A 50 -6.46 -6.12 1.69
C LEU A 50 -6.02 -4.78 2.30
N GLY A 51 -4.72 -4.45 2.27
CA GLY A 51 -4.21 -3.14 2.66
C GLY A 51 -4.89 -2.02 1.87
N HIS A 52 -5.03 -2.18 0.55
CA HIS A 52 -5.80 -1.25 -0.28
C HIS A 52 -7.27 -1.16 0.11
N ALA A 53 -7.91 -2.29 0.39
CA ALA A 53 -9.30 -2.31 0.86
C ALA A 53 -9.50 -1.58 2.20
N LEU A 54 -8.48 -1.57 3.05
CA LEU A 54 -8.45 -0.83 4.32
C LEU A 54 -8.02 0.64 4.18
N GLY A 55 -7.80 1.11 2.95
CA GLY A 55 -7.47 2.51 2.67
C GLY A 55 -5.98 2.83 2.64
N LEU A 56 -5.09 1.82 2.67
CA LEU A 56 -3.66 2.06 2.45
C LEU A 56 -3.38 2.31 0.97
N ILE A 57 -2.57 3.32 0.68
CA ILE A 57 -2.01 3.55 -0.66
C ILE A 57 -0.64 2.87 -0.78
N HIS A 58 -0.07 2.80 -2.00
CA HIS A 58 1.32 2.37 -2.08
C HIS A 58 2.25 3.38 -1.42
N THR A 59 3.22 2.89 -0.66
CA THR A 59 4.15 3.73 0.11
C THR A 59 4.93 4.69 -0.79
N MET A 60 5.29 4.26 -2.00
CA MET A 60 5.96 5.11 -2.99
C MET A 60 5.05 6.14 -3.67
N ASN A 61 3.77 6.22 -3.32
CA ASN A 61 2.89 7.31 -3.77
C ASN A 61 2.73 8.41 -2.72
N ARG A 62 3.28 8.25 -1.51
CA ARG A 62 3.20 9.28 -0.47
C ARG A 62 3.73 10.65 -0.96
N PRO A 63 3.15 11.78 -0.49
CA PRO A 63 3.61 13.12 -0.86
C PRO A 63 5.09 13.39 -0.51
N ASP A 64 5.55 12.84 0.63
CA ASP A 64 6.89 12.97 1.21
C ASP A 64 7.93 12.00 0.65
N ARG A 65 7.53 11.09 -0.26
CA ARG A 65 8.41 9.98 -0.70
C ARG A 65 9.76 10.42 -1.24
N ASP A 66 9.87 11.62 -1.82
CA ASP A 66 11.04 12.03 -2.59
C ASP A 66 12.24 12.30 -1.66
N GLU A 67 12.02 12.38 -0.34
CA GLU A 67 13.05 12.34 0.70
C GLU A 67 13.67 10.94 0.83
N TYR A 68 12.91 9.90 0.53
CA TYR A 68 13.24 8.50 0.81
C TYR A 68 13.61 7.70 -0.45
N VAL A 69 13.01 8.02 -1.60
CA VAL A 69 13.22 7.33 -2.87
C VAL A 69 13.38 8.31 -4.03
N THR A 70 14.22 7.95 -4.99
CA THR A 70 14.32 8.65 -6.28
C THR A 70 13.60 7.84 -7.35
N VAL A 71 12.54 8.39 -7.94
CA VAL A 71 11.85 7.82 -9.10
C VAL A 71 12.49 8.32 -10.40
N LYS A 72 12.98 7.40 -11.22
CA LYS A 72 13.64 7.66 -12.51
C LYS A 72 12.65 7.52 -13.66
N PHE A 73 11.75 8.48 -13.84
CA PHE A 73 10.73 8.46 -14.89
C PHE A 73 11.29 8.28 -16.31
N ARG A 74 12.50 8.80 -16.58
CA ARG A 74 13.18 8.62 -17.89
C ARG A 74 13.49 7.16 -18.22
N ASN A 75 13.63 6.32 -17.20
CA ASN A 75 13.90 4.89 -17.37
C ASN A 75 12.64 4.08 -17.64
N MET A 76 11.47 4.71 -17.54
CA MET A 76 10.19 4.04 -17.43
C MET A 76 9.32 4.26 -18.68
N PRO A 77 8.75 3.19 -19.26
CA PRO A 77 7.76 3.33 -20.33
C PRO A 77 6.56 4.15 -19.85
N LYS A 78 5.96 4.94 -20.74
CA LYS A 78 4.94 5.95 -20.39
C LYS A 78 3.72 5.33 -19.67
N GLU A 79 3.36 4.11 -20.04
CA GLU A 79 2.24 3.35 -19.47
C GLU A 79 2.42 3.01 -17.98
N TYR A 80 3.65 2.97 -17.47
CA TYR A 80 3.92 2.72 -16.05
C TYR A 80 4.01 4.02 -15.23
N GLN A 81 4.28 5.17 -15.85
CA GLN A 81 4.58 6.41 -15.13
C GLN A 81 3.43 6.88 -14.24
N ALA A 82 2.19 6.59 -14.64
CA ALA A 82 1.00 6.92 -13.85
C ALA A 82 1.01 6.23 -12.46
N GLN A 83 1.51 5.01 -12.36
CA GLN A 83 1.58 4.24 -11.10
C GLN A 83 2.56 4.84 -10.09
N PHE A 84 3.50 5.67 -10.56
CA PHE A 84 4.51 6.32 -9.73
C PHE A 84 4.20 7.81 -9.50
N LYS A 85 2.98 8.28 -9.75
CA LYS A 85 2.59 9.64 -9.39
C LYS A 85 2.34 9.74 -7.89
N LYS A 86 2.74 10.85 -7.26
CA LYS A 86 2.38 11.09 -5.85
C LYS A 86 0.88 11.36 -5.74
N VAL A 87 0.27 10.93 -4.65
CA VAL A 87 -1.03 11.45 -4.25
C VAL A 87 -0.86 12.84 -3.64
N SER A 88 -1.96 13.59 -3.53
CA SER A 88 -1.91 14.92 -2.89
C SER A 88 -1.79 14.80 -1.37
N GLU A 89 -1.33 15.86 -0.70
CA GLU A 89 -1.31 15.91 0.77
C GLU A 89 -2.73 15.83 1.37
N ALA A 90 -3.73 16.36 0.67
CA ALA A 90 -5.13 16.27 1.10
C ALA A 90 -5.67 14.83 1.05
N ASP A 91 -5.13 14.01 0.15
CA ASP A 91 -5.57 12.63 -0.08
C ASP A 91 -4.77 11.60 0.73
N ASN A 92 -3.77 12.04 1.53
CA ASN A 92 -2.91 11.14 2.29
C ASN A 92 -2.55 11.70 3.67
N GLU A 93 -3.06 11.04 4.71
CA GLU A 93 -2.68 11.28 6.10
C GLU A 93 -1.78 10.13 6.58
N ASN A 94 -0.58 10.48 7.04
CA ASN A 94 0.40 9.50 7.54
C ASN A 94 0.40 9.37 9.06
N PHE A 95 -0.34 10.23 9.78
CA PHE A 95 -0.47 10.22 11.25
C PHE A 95 0.88 10.30 11.98
N GLY A 96 1.86 10.98 11.39
CA GLY A 96 3.24 11.04 11.89
C GLY A 96 4.04 9.74 11.76
N ILE A 97 3.50 8.71 11.11
CA ILE A 97 4.20 7.44 10.85
C ILE A 97 5.20 7.64 9.70
N GLY A 98 6.47 7.37 10.00
CA GLY A 98 7.58 7.53 9.07
C GLY A 98 7.48 6.64 7.82
N TYR A 99 8.31 6.93 6.83
CA TYR A 99 8.37 6.17 5.58
C TYR A 99 9.06 4.83 5.79
N ASP A 100 8.35 3.74 5.51
CA ASP A 100 8.86 2.38 5.68
C ASP A 100 9.18 1.73 4.33
N TYR A 101 10.47 1.55 4.03
CA TYR A 101 10.92 0.84 2.84
C TYR A 101 10.44 -0.62 2.80
N GLY A 102 10.20 -1.24 3.96
CA GLY A 102 9.79 -2.63 4.10
C GLY A 102 8.28 -2.84 4.20
N SER A 103 7.50 -1.77 4.09
CA SER A 103 6.04 -1.85 4.03
C SER A 103 5.59 -2.81 2.93
N ILE A 104 4.56 -3.62 3.24
CA ILE A 104 3.96 -4.52 2.26
C ILE A 104 3.34 -3.75 1.08
N MET A 105 3.02 -2.47 1.29
CA MET A 105 2.47 -1.55 0.30
C MET A 105 3.55 -0.90 -0.58
N HIS A 106 4.84 -1.13 -0.30
CA HIS A 106 5.92 -0.52 -1.06
C HIS A 106 6.25 -1.32 -2.32
N TYR A 107 6.36 -0.69 -3.49
CA TYR A 107 6.84 -1.38 -4.68
C TYR A 107 8.29 -1.86 -4.55
N ARG A 108 8.57 -3.04 -5.10
CA ARG A 108 9.94 -3.53 -5.30
C ARG A 108 10.75 -2.55 -6.15
N ARG A 109 12.08 -2.70 -6.09
CA ARG A 109 13.02 -2.10 -7.05
C ARG A 109 12.77 -2.67 -8.46
N ARG A 110 11.71 -2.21 -9.14
CA ARG A 110 11.34 -2.69 -10.48
C ARG A 110 12.35 -2.18 -11.51
N SER A 111 12.78 -3.07 -12.39
CA SER A 111 13.61 -2.73 -13.54
C SER A 111 13.23 -3.62 -14.73
N PRO A 112 12.83 -3.07 -15.88
CA PRO A 112 12.66 -3.85 -17.09
C PRO A 112 14.06 -4.21 -17.60
N GLY A 113 14.36 -5.50 -17.63
CA GLY A 113 15.47 -6.06 -18.41
C GLY A 113 16.91 -5.80 -17.94
N SER A 114 17.18 -4.92 -16.97
CA SER A 114 18.56 -4.63 -16.54
C SER A 114 18.68 -4.27 -15.06
N LYS A 115 19.55 -4.96 -14.31
CA LYS A 115 19.86 -4.62 -12.90
C LYS A 115 20.42 -3.19 -12.76
N ASN A 116 20.90 -2.59 -13.85
CA ASN A 116 21.59 -1.31 -13.90
C ASN A 116 20.67 -0.11 -14.20
N ASN A 117 19.39 -0.33 -14.55
CA ASN A 117 18.47 0.77 -14.89
C ASN A 117 17.12 0.76 -14.12
N PRO A 118 17.14 0.81 -12.78
CA PRO A 118 15.92 0.73 -11.98
C PRO A 118 14.98 1.92 -12.21
N PHE A 119 13.68 1.69 -12.08
CA PHE A 119 12.64 2.72 -12.07
C PHE A 119 12.65 3.58 -10.81
N MET A 120 13.03 2.98 -9.69
CA MET A 120 13.04 3.62 -8.38
C MET A 120 14.20 3.07 -7.57
N VAL A 121 14.89 3.93 -6.83
CA VAL A 121 15.98 3.57 -5.91
C VAL A 121 15.78 4.27 -4.56
N PRO A 122 16.16 3.66 -3.44
CA PRO A 122 16.14 4.36 -2.17
C PRO A 122 17.26 5.40 -2.13
N THR A 123 17.01 6.52 -1.47
CA THR A 123 18.02 7.56 -1.19
C THR A 123 19.12 6.99 -0.31
N ASP A 124 18.77 6.21 0.72
CA ASP A 124 19.71 5.41 1.51
C ASP A 124 19.85 4.00 0.90
N LYS A 125 21.04 3.74 0.35
CA LYS A 125 21.36 2.50 -0.38
C LYS A 125 21.23 1.24 0.48
N LYS A 126 21.28 1.33 1.82
CA LYS A 126 21.14 0.15 2.69
C LYS A 126 19.77 -0.52 2.58
N TYR A 127 18.75 0.21 2.12
CA TYR A 127 17.38 -0.30 1.94
C TYR A 127 17.09 -0.86 0.54
N GLY A 128 18.10 -1.00 -0.33
CA GLY A 128 17.91 -1.44 -1.72
C GLY A 128 17.23 -2.81 -1.88
N PHE A 129 17.36 -3.68 -0.87
CA PHE A 129 16.75 -5.01 -0.83
C PHE A 129 15.55 -5.11 0.14
N THR A 130 15.24 -4.05 0.88
CA THR A 130 14.11 -3.99 1.80
C THR A 130 12.79 -3.71 1.05
N MET A 131 12.88 -2.96 -0.05
CA MET A 131 11.73 -2.54 -0.87
C MET A 131 10.95 -3.69 -1.49
N GLY A 132 9.62 -3.67 -1.31
CA GLY A 132 8.68 -4.67 -1.82
C GLY A 132 8.83 -6.04 -1.17
N SER A 133 9.00 -5.98 0.15
CA SER A 133 8.74 -7.07 1.09
C SER A 133 7.32 -7.62 0.91
N GLY A 134 7.16 -8.93 1.12
CA GLY A 134 5.83 -9.57 1.21
C GLY A 134 5.32 -9.69 2.65
N MET A 135 5.96 -9.00 3.59
CA MET A 135 5.63 -9.04 5.02
C MET A 135 4.90 -7.76 5.43
N ILE A 136 3.86 -7.91 6.25
CA ILE A 136 3.20 -6.79 6.91
C ILE A 136 4.18 -6.18 7.89
N SER A 137 4.45 -4.88 7.74
CA SER A 137 5.35 -4.15 8.62
C SER A 137 4.60 -3.53 9.80
N PHE A 138 5.36 -3.07 10.80
CA PHE A 138 4.80 -2.33 11.93
C PHE A 138 4.10 -1.03 11.48
N SER A 139 4.63 -0.37 10.44
CA SER A 139 4.06 0.86 9.91
C SER A 139 2.70 0.61 9.26
N ASP A 140 2.54 -0.50 8.52
CA ASP A 140 1.27 -0.91 7.91
C ASP A 140 0.18 -1.10 8.98
N ILE A 141 0.48 -1.87 10.03
CA ILE A 141 -0.45 -2.11 11.15
C ILE A 141 -0.77 -0.80 11.86
N SER A 142 0.23 0.04 12.09
CA SER A 142 0.06 1.31 12.78
C SER A 142 -0.84 2.28 12.00
N LEU A 143 -0.71 2.33 10.67
CA LEU A 143 -1.54 3.17 9.80
C LEU A 143 -3.00 2.71 9.83
N VAL A 144 -3.26 1.41 9.71
CA VAL A 144 -4.63 0.86 9.83
C VAL A 144 -5.22 1.16 11.21
N ASN A 145 -4.43 0.99 12.28
CA ASN A 145 -4.89 1.31 13.62
C ASN A 145 -5.25 2.79 13.81
N GLU A 146 -4.54 3.72 13.16
CA GLU A 146 -4.91 5.14 13.16
C GLU A 146 -6.19 5.38 12.36
N LEU A 147 -6.28 4.84 11.14
CA LEU A 147 -7.43 4.99 10.26
C LEU A 147 -8.74 4.54 10.91
N TYR A 148 -8.70 3.46 11.70
CA TYR A 148 -9.86 2.86 12.35
C TYR A 148 -9.92 3.14 13.87
N SER A 149 -9.10 4.07 14.38
CA SER A 149 -9.07 4.46 15.80
C SER A 149 -8.89 3.27 16.77
N CYS A 150 -8.15 2.25 16.34
CA CYS A 150 -7.87 1.05 17.14
C CYS A 150 -6.77 1.25 18.19
N LYS A 151 -6.15 2.43 18.27
CA LYS A 151 -5.16 2.78 19.30
C LYS A 151 -5.77 3.19 20.65
N GLY A 152 -7.08 3.04 20.83
CA GLY A 152 -7.79 3.44 22.05
C GLY A 152 -7.41 2.63 23.29
N THR A 153 -7.16 3.33 24.40
CA THR A 153 -7.17 2.80 25.77
C THR A 153 -8.60 2.49 26.20
N VAL A 154 -8.88 1.27 26.65
CA VAL A 154 -10.10 1.01 27.44
C VAL A 154 -9.76 1.45 28.86
N ALA A 155 -10.45 2.47 29.40
CA ALA A 155 -10.41 2.92 30.80
C ALA A 155 -9.20 2.43 31.63
N GLY A 156 -7.99 2.94 31.34
CA GLY A 156 -6.78 2.64 32.12
C GLY A 156 -5.90 1.47 31.64
N GLN A 157 -6.19 0.83 30.51
CA GLN A 157 -5.29 -0.15 29.89
C GLN A 157 -5.02 0.18 28.41
N VAL A 158 -3.73 0.27 28.06
CA VAL A 158 -3.28 0.26 26.67
C VAL A 158 -3.66 -1.10 26.09
N ARG A 159 -4.52 -1.12 25.05
CA ARG A 159 -4.80 -2.37 24.36
C ARG A 159 -3.50 -2.83 23.67
N PRO A 160 -3.02 -4.06 23.92
CA PRO A 160 -1.93 -4.58 23.14
C PRO A 160 -2.37 -4.66 21.68
N VAL A 161 -1.49 -4.28 20.75
CA VAL A 161 -1.68 -4.60 19.34
C VAL A 161 -1.73 -6.13 19.25
N HIS A 162 -2.92 -6.70 19.05
CA HIS A 162 -3.06 -8.14 18.85
C HIS A 162 -2.69 -8.45 17.40
N ILE A 163 -1.57 -9.16 17.23
CA ILE A 163 -1.10 -9.74 15.97
C ILE A 163 -1.57 -11.20 15.95
#